data_AF-T1EPU7-F1
#
_entry.id   AF-T1EPU7-F1
#
_cell.length_a   1.000
_cell.length_b   1.000
_cell.length_c   1.000
_cell.angle_alpha   90.00
_cell.angle_beta   90.00
_cell.angle_gamma   90.00
#
_symmetry.space_group_name_H-M   'P 1'
#
loop_
_entity.id
_entity.type
_entity.pdbx_description
1 polymer ?
#
loop_
_entity_poly.entity_id
_entity_poly.type
_entity_poly.pdbx_seq_one_letter_code
_entity_poly.pdbx_strand_id
1 'polypeptide(L)'
;MASFLSTSATRSSRQKDKIYLIGFVTHQITGGKLPSNRQVLRSLFYNIREVKLNIKGAARLTIKKVFIFWEKARIQTKHLKDSVAKLEKLHEEWRKLQKNSNRTGPAQTEKEKLFKAILDDLFDIAHQDALQTATEEDKLFLLKQREKGCPGVMGGVDLKCVKAEERWQKRNASEMTRLTKFRTSSELEELKSLGSSTSDEDEIEDNDQRTEKVDMVTLNYGPEKKMKKYTRGTEEIVNEKLFLILDRCAISDRDAARIISATIESLSHDSQQYIVKLEGAVVHWGGKLLPDMLNKENVERVAVLISCGEEEQLIGVPLLENGAGSTIAKSVYSELGKWGALDKIQAMSFDTTAVNTGRIKGACVLLEQLMEKKLLYLPCRHQILEVVLRSVFDAALGKTTGPQSDIFKKFKTEWNSIDKKKFKSGVKDKSVASKLINPDQISKLWSNNEKYLKSKKIVDGLKVTNDTAKRGVKLITDYNSCITKDEEQKQYLLQLIAECRTKFPGFSKASLSEPLPFEQTMS
;
A
#
# COMPACT_ATOMS: atom_id res chain seq x y z
N MET A 1 41.30 -59.84 -8.05
CA MET A 1 40.32 -59.38 -9.04
C MET A 1 39.14 -58.72 -8.31
N ALA A 2 39.21 -57.42 -8.07
CA ALA A 2 38.05 -56.62 -7.70
C ALA A 2 38.10 -55.38 -8.59
N SER A 3 37.18 -55.30 -9.54
CA SER A 3 37.18 -54.27 -10.57
C SER A 3 35.81 -53.61 -10.63
N PHE A 4 35.87 -52.28 -10.72
CA PHE A 4 34.90 -51.32 -11.22
C PHE A 4 33.46 -51.36 -10.68
N LEU A 5 33.09 -50.29 -9.96
CA LEU A 5 32.10 -49.32 -10.43
C LEU A 5 32.31 -47.98 -9.71
N SER A 6 32.90 -47.04 -10.44
CA SER A 6 33.00 -45.62 -10.09
C SER A 6 31.68 -44.94 -10.44
N THR A 7 30.87 -44.60 -9.43
CA THR A 7 29.76 -43.65 -9.61
C THR A 7 30.28 -42.23 -9.39
N SER A 8 30.50 -41.54 -10.51
CA SER A 8 30.63 -40.10 -10.64
C SER A 8 29.59 -39.36 -9.80
N ALA A 9 30.02 -38.75 -8.70
CA ALA A 9 29.24 -37.75 -8.00
C ALA A 9 29.14 -36.51 -8.90
N THR A 10 27.94 -36.27 -9.43
CA THR A 10 27.61 -35.07 -10.20
C THR A 10 27.90 -33.83 -9.36
N ARG A 11 28.94 -33.10 -9.76
CA ARG A 11 29.37 -31.81 -9.22
C ARG A 11 28.19 -30.85 -9.28
N SER A 12 27.60 -30.52 -8.12
CA SER A 12 26.36 -29.74 -8.04
C SER A 12 26.48 -28.38 -8.73
N SER A 13 25.38 -27.91 -9.33
CA SER A 13 25.24 -26.64 -10.05
C SER A 13 25.55 -25.37 -9.25
N ARG A 14 25.86 -25.47 -7.95
CA ARG A 14 26.08 -24.34 -7.02
C ARG A 14 27.40 -23.58 -7.20
N GLN A 15 28.31 -24.02 -8.07
CA GLN A 15 29.57 -23.29 -8.33
C GLN A 15 29.45 -22.14 -9.34
N LYS A 16 28.36 -22.05 -10.11
CA LYS A 16 28.22 -21.05 -11.20
C LYS A 16 27.97 -19.60 -10.73
N ASP A 17 27.48 -19.41 -9.49
CA ASP A 17 26.99 -18.09 -9.05
C ASP A 17 27.95 -17.31 -8.12
N LYS A 18 29.14 -17.87 -7.84
CA LYS A 18 30.13 -17.24 -6.96
C LYS A 18 31.00 -16.26 -7.75
N ILE A 19 30.88 -14.98 -7.46
CA ILE A 19 31.75 -13.92 -7.97
C ILE A 19 33.08 -13.95 -7.20
N TYR A 20 34.19 -13.91 -7.94
CA TYR A 20 35.55 -13.82 -7.39
C TYR A 20 35.62 -12.73 -6.31
N LEU A 21 36.13 -13.06 -5.11
CA LEU A 21 36.26 -12.17 -3.93
C LEU A 21 34.96 -11.60 -3.31
N ILE A 22 33.86 -11.56 -4.05
CA ILE A 22 32.61 -10.86 -3.67
C ILE A 22 31.56 -11.82 -3.09
N GLY A 23 31.54 -13.07 -3.54
CA GLY A 23 30.57 -14.09 -3.12
C GLY A 23 29.36 -14.17 -4.06
N PHE A 24 28.18 -14.49 -3.53
CA PHE A 24 26.98 -14.71 -4.34
C PHE A 24 26.33 -13.39 -4.78
N VAL A 25 25.72 -13.39 -5.97
CA VAL A 25 24.90 -12.28 -6.46
C VAL A 25 23.63 -12.13 -5.62
N THR A 26 23.14 -10.91 -5.46
CA THR A 26 21.90 -10.62 -4.70
C THR A 26 21.08 -9.56 -5.45
N HIS A 27 19.77 -9.77 -5.61
CA HIS A 27 18.89 -8.85 -6.35
C HIS A 27 18.58 -7.56 -5.59
N GLN A 28 18.65 -7.62 -4.26
CA GLN A 28 18.37 -6.52 -3.35
C GLN A 28 19.60 -6.16 -2.51
N ILE A 29 19.74 -4.86 -2.25
CA ILE A 29 20.57 -4.34 -1.16
C ILE A 29 19.65 -4.32 0.06
N THR A 30 20.02 -5.01 1.13
CA THR A 30 19.21 -5.16 2.34
C THR A 30 19.99 -4.72 3.58
N GLY A 31 19.28 -4.26 4.60
CA GLY A 31 19.86 -3.86 5.90
C GLY A 31 19.45 -2.46 6.34
N GLY A 32 19.69 -2.15 7.61
CA GLY A 32 19.45 -0.84 8.20
C GLY A 32 20.64 0.10 8.13
N LYS A 33 21.62 -0.11 7.25
CA LYS A 33 22.85 0.68 7.14
C LYS A 33 22.95 1.34 5.77
N LEU A 34 23.87 2.28 5.59
CA LEU A 34 24.22 2.72 4.24
C LEU A 34 24.92 1.57 3.48
N PRO A 35 24.71 1.44 2.16
CA PRO A 35 25.21 0.29 1.41
C PRO A 35 26.73 0.19 1.39
N SER A 36 27.27 -1.02 1.61
CA SER A 36 28.69 -1.33 1.46
C SER A 36 29.09 -1.58 0.02
N ASN A 37 30.39 -1.44 -0.29
CA ASN A 37 30.96 -1.76 -1.60
C ASN A 37 30.57 -3.18 -2.08
N ARG A 38 30.59 -4.17 -1.17
CA ARG A 38 30.21 -5.55 -1.44
C ARG A 38 28.74 -5.67 -1.84
N GLN A 39 27.82 -5.04 -1.12
CA GLN A 39 26.39 -5.11 -1.42
C GLN A 39 26.07 -4.46 -2.76
N VAL A 40 26.67 -3.31 -3.05
CA VAL A 40 26.51 -2.61 -4.33
C VAL A 40 27.04 -3.47 -5.48
N LEU A 41 28.22 -4.09 -5.34
CA LEU A 41 28.77 -4.98 -6.35
C LEU A 41 27.92 -6.25 -6.56
N ARG A 42 27.38 -6.85 -5.50
CA ARG A 42 26.50 -8.03 -5.62
C ARG A 42 25.22 -7.70 -6.41
N SER A 43 24.63 -6.53 -6.16
CA SER A 43 23.48 -6.04 -6.93
C SER A 43 23.86 -5.71 -8.38
N LEU A 44 25.06 -5.19 -8.63
CA LEU A 44 25.56 -4.95 -9.98
C LEU A 44 25.67 -6.26 -10.77
N PHE A 45 26.28 -7.30 -10.18
CA PHE A 45 26.43 -8.59 -10.84
C PHE A 45 25.11 -9.32 -11.07
N TYR A 46 24.14 -9.17 -10.18
CA TYR A 46 22.78 -9.65 -10.42
C TYR A 46 22.18 -9.03 -11.70
N ASN A 47 22.28 -7.70 -11.83
CA ASN A 47 21.78 -6.98 -13.00
C ASN A 47 22.52 -7.36 -14.30
N ILE A 48 23.81 -7.70 -14.23
CA ILE A 48 24.60 -8.14 -15.39
C ILE A 48 24.30 -9.59 -15.77
N ARG A 49 24.24 -10.51 -14.81
CA ARG A 49 24.15 -11.96 -15.07
C ARG A 49 22.72 -12.45 -15.24
N GLU A 50 21.81 -12.02 -14.36
CA GLU A 50 20.43 -12.50 -14.33
C GLU A 50 19.52 -11.63 -15.21
N VAL A 51 19.62 -10.31 -15.06
CA VAL A 51 18.82 -9.34 -15.85
C VAL A 51 19.42 -9.07 -17.24
N LYS A 52 20.66 -9.53 -17.49
CA LYS A 52 21.37 -9.43 -18.77
C LYS A 52 21.55 -7.99 -19.28
N LEU A 53 21.67 -7.02 -18.37
CA LEU A 53 21.95 -5.63 -18.73
C LEU A 53 23.43 -5.43 -19.06
N ASN A 54 23.72 -4.49 -19.96
CA ASN A 54 25.09 -4.02 -20.17
C ASN A 54 25.62 -3.29 -18.91
N ILE A 55 26.94 -3.15 -18.79
CA ILE A 55 27.58 -2.61 -17.57
C ILE A 55 27.05 -1.22 -17.19
N LYS A 56 26.84 -0.34 -18.17
CA LYS A 56 26.34 1.03 -17.96
C LYS A 56 24.90 1.03 -17.42
N GLY A 57 24.02 0.24 -18.03
CA GLY A 57 22.63 0.07 -17.62
C GLY A 57 22.51 -0.58 -16.25
N ALA A 58 23.31 -1.63 -15.99
CA ALA A 58 23.38 -2.31 -14.71
C ALA A 58 23.88 -1.39 -13.60
N ALA A 59 24.91 -0.57 -13.86
CA ALA A 59 25.44 0.40 -12.90
C ALA A 59 24.40 1.48 -12.60
N ARG A 60 23.74 2.05 -13.62
CA ARG A 60 22.69 3.05 -13.44
C ARG A 60 21.53 2.53 -12.58
N LEU A 61 21.05 1.31 -12.83
CA LEU A 61 19.97 0.70 -12.05
C LEU A 61 20.40 0.43 -10.60
N THR A 62 21.64 -0.02 -10.41
CA THR A 62 22.20 -0.28 -9.07
C THR A 62 22.32 1.00 -8.26
N ILE A 63 22.82 2.09 -8.85
CA ILE A 63 22.95 3.38 -8.16
C ILE A 63 21.59 3.97 -7.81
N LYS A 64 20.58 3.84 -8.66
CA LYS A 64 19.20 4.24 -8.30
C LYS A 64 18.71 3.54 -7.04
N LYS A 65 19.03 2.25 -6.86
CA LYS A 65 18.71 1.52 -5.61
C LYS A 65 19.50 2.04 -4.42
N VAL A 66 20.78 2.39 -4.62
CA VAL A 66 21.63 2.98 -3.57
C VAL A 66 21.09 4.33 -3.09
N PHE A 67 20.61 5.19 -4.01
CA PHE A 67 20.07 6.51 -3.67
C PHE A 67 18.94 6.44 -2.65
N ILE A 68 18.05 5.45 -2.75
CA ILE A 68 16.96 5.23 -1.79
C ILE A 68 17.47 5.10 -0.34
N PHE A 69 18.65 4.49 -0.13
CA PHE A 69 19.24 4.36 1.22
C PHE A 69 19.80 5.68 1.74
N TRP A 70 20.37 6.49 0.84
CA TRP A 70 20.92 7.80 1.19
C TRP A 70 19.83 8.85 1.41
N GLU A 71 18.74 8.79 0.63
CA GLU A 71 17.52 9.57 0.85
C GLU A 71 16.89 9.27 2.21
N LYS A 72 16.82 7.98 2.60
CA LYS A 72 16.36 7.57 3.93
C LYS A 72 17.23 8.11 5.06
N ALA A 73 18.53 8.27 4.82
CA ALA A 73 19.45 8.87 5.77
C ALA A 73 19.42 10.41 5.77
N ARG A 74 18.64 11.04 4.88
CA ARG A 74 18.53 12.50 4.71
C ARG A 74 19.87 13.20 4.45
N ILE A 75 20.82 12.48 3.86
CA ILE A 75 22.15 13.00 3.53
C ILE A 75 22.21 13.31 2.04
N GLN A 76 22.64 14.52 1.69
CA GLN A 76 22.79 14.92 0.29
C GLN A 76 23.84 14.05 -0.43
N THR A 77 23.51 13.62 -1.65
CA THR A 77 24.37 12.76 -2.46
C THR A 77 24.97 13.50 -3.66
N LYS A 78 26.05 12.95 -4.21
CA LYS A 78 26.58 13.34 -5.53
C LYS A 78 25.57 13.04 -6.62
N HIS A 79 25.77 13.67 -7.78
CA HIS A 79 24.92 13.45 -8.94
C HIS A 79 24.98 11.98 -9.40
N LEU A 80 23.90 11.52 -10.06
CA LEU A 80 23.77 10.14 -10.56
C LEU A 80 24.96 9.75 -11.45
N LYS A 81 25.39 10.67 -12.32
CA LYS A 81 26.51 10.45 -13.24
C LYS A 81 27.81 10.10 -12.50
N ASP A 82 28.13 10.85 -11.46
CA ASP A 82 29.39 10.67 -10.69
C ASP A 82 29.34 9.40 -9.84
N SER A 83 28.16 9.10 -9.28
CA SER A 83 27.92 7.89 -8.51
C SER A 83 28.02 6.63 -9.39
N VAL A 84 27.52 6.69 -10.63
CA VAL A 84 27.69 5.63 -11.63
C VAL A 84 29.15 5.46 -12.02
N ALA A 85 29.86 6.56 -12.30
CA ALA A 85 31.29 6.51 -12.62
C ALA A 85 32.12 5.89 -11.49
N LYS A 86 31.78 6.18 -10.22
CA LYS A 86 32.40 5.55 -9.06
C LYS A 86 32.18 4.03 -9.03
N LEU A 87 30.96 3.56 -9.32
CA LEU A 87 30.66 2.12 -9.37
C LEU A 87 31.37 1.42 -10.54
N GLU A 88 31.44 2.05 -11.70
CA GLU A 88 32.17 1.53 -12.85
C GLU A 88 33.66 1.37 -12.55
N LYS A 89 34.27 2.36 -11.87
CA LYS A 89 35.66 2.27 -11.43
C LYS A 89 35.90 1.12 -10.45
N LEU A 90 35.03 0.97 -9.45
CA LEU A 90 35.11 -0.12 -8.48
C LEU A 90 34.99 -1.51 -9.15
N HIS A 91 34.11 -1.63 -10.14
CA HIS A 91 33.97 -2.85 -10.93
C HIS A 91 35.20 -3.11 -11.83
N GLU A 92 35.82 -2.08 -12.41
CA GLU A 92 37.04 -2.23 -13.21
C GLU A 92 38.25 -2.67 -12.34
N GLU A 93 38.38 -2.13 -11.13
CA GLU A 93 39.38 -2.58 -10.16
C GLU A 93 39.20 -4.07 -9.80
N TRP A 94 37.97 -4.48 -9.52
CA TRP A 94 37.65 -5.89 -9.31
C TRP A 94 37.98 -6.75 -10.55
N ARG A 95 37.65 -6.28 -11.75
CA ARG A 95 37.88 -7.02 -13.00
C ARG A 95 39.36 -7.25 -13.26
N LYS A 96 40.22 -6.28 -12.95
CA LYS A 96 41.69 -6.44 -13.01
C LYS A 96 42.19 -7.52 -12.06
N LEU A 97 41.61 -7.63 -10.86
CA LEU A 97 41.94 -8.70 -9.91
C LEU A 97 41.48 -10.06 -10.41
N GLN A 98 40.25 -10.14 -10.94
CA GLN A 98 39.71 -11.38 -11.49
C GLN A 98 40.57 -11.92 -12.65
N LYS A 99 41.01 -11.04 -13.57
CA LYS A 99 41.88 -11.43 -14.69
C LYS A 99 43.24 -11.99 -14.25
N ASN A 100 43.73 -11.56 -13.09
CA ASN A 100 45.02 -11.98 -12.53
C ASN A 100 44.89 -13.04 -11.43
N SER A 101 43.70 -13.61 -11.23
CA SER A 101 43.41 -14.59 -10.15
C SER A 101 44.29 -15.85 -10.19
N ASN A 102 44.82 -16.22 -11.37
CA ASN A 102 45.73 -17.35 -11.52
C ASN A 102 47.19 -17.02 -11.16
N ARG A 103 47.54 -15.75 -10.91
CA ARG A 103 48.90 -15.32 -10.57
C ARG A 103 49.09 -15.33 -9.04
N THR A 104 49.95 -16.19 -8.53
CA THR A 104 50.24 -16.35 -7.08
C THR A 104 51.39 -15.47 -6.58
N GLY A 105 51.64 -14.32 -7.22
CA GLY A 105 52.72 -13.41 -6.82
C GLY A 105 52.41 -12.61 -5.53
N PRO A 106 53.43 -12.21 -4.74
CA PRO A 106 53.24 -11.39 -3.53
C PRO A 106 52.48 -10.09 -3.80
N ALA A 107 52.79 -9.44 -4.93
CA ALA A 107 52.12 -8.19 -5.34
C ALA A 107 50.63 -8.37 -5.68
N GLN A 108 50.23 -9.54 -6.20
CA GLN A 108 48.82 -9.83 -6.49
C GLN A 108 48.07 -10.15 -5.19
N THR A 109 48.68 -10.93 -4.30
CA THR A 109 48.13 -11.26 -2.99
C THR A 109 47.86 -10.01 -2.16
N GLU A 110 48.77 -9.04 -2.18
CA GLU A 110 48.59 -7.77 -1.47
C GLU A 110 47.45 -6.94 -2.08
N LYS A 111 47.33 -6.87 -3.41
CA LYS A 111 46.21 -6.19 -4.08
C LYS A 111 44.86 -6.82 -3.74
N GLU A 112 44.79 -8.15 -3.65
CA GLU A 112 43.56 -8.85 -3.24
C GLU A 112 43.24 -8.62 -1.76
N LYS A 113 44.25 -8.57 -0.90
CA LYS A 113 44.09 -8.25 0.52
C LYS A 113 43.57 -6.83 0.71
N LEU A 114 44.15 -5.85 0.01
CA LEU A 114 43.68 -4.46 0.02
C LEU A 114 42.25 -4.33 -0.50
N PHE A 115 41.91 -5.01 -1.60
CA PHE A 115 40.55 -4.99 -2.12
C PHE A 115 39.54 -5.65 -1.18
N LYS A 116 39.90 -6.79 -0.56
CA LYS A 116 39.05 -7.44 0.46
C LYS A 116 38.81 -6.53 1.67
N ALA A 117 39.79 -5.70 2.04
CA ALA A 117 39.67 -4.81 3.18
C ALA A 117 38.61 -3.72 2.98
N ILE A 118 38.40 -3.26 1.74
CA ILE A 118 37.43 -2.20 1.42
C ILE A 118 36.03 -2.73 1.08
N LEU A 119 35.84 -4.04 0.93
CA LEU A 119 34.57 -4.61 0.47
C LEU A 119 33.42 -4.31 1.44
N ASP A 120 33.69 -4.34 2.74
CA ASP A 120 32.68 -4.12 3.78
C ASP A 120 32.64 -2.65 4.26
N ASP A 121 33.40 -1.77 3.60
CA ASP A 121 33.36 -0.33 3.82
C ASP A 121 32.23 0.34 3.01
N LEU A 122 31.88 1.55 3.44
CA LEU A 122 30.80 2.36 2.88
C LEU A 122 31.02 2.66 1.39
N PHE A 123 30.00 2.39 0.57
CA PHE A 123 29.94 2.93 -0.78
C PHE A 123 29.56 4.41 -0.73
N ASP A 124 30.55 5.26 -0.41
CA ASP A 124 30.31 6.68 -0.09
C ASP A 124 29.92 7.51 -1.32
N ILE A 125 28.69 7.99 -1.37
CA ILE A 125 28.21 8.90 -2.41
C ILE A 125 27.76 10.25 -1.84
N ALA A 126 28.20 10.60 -0.63
CA ALA A 126 27.89 11.89 -0.01
C ALA A 126 28.37 13.06 -0.88
N HIS A 127 27.57 14.12 -0.99
CA HIS A 127 27.99 15.39 -1.57
C HIS A 127 29.20 15.97 -0.80
N GLN A 128 30.01 16.82 -1.43
CA GLN A 128 31.16 17.45 -0.76
C GLN A 128 30.71 18.25 0.47
N ASP A 129 29.59 18.96 0.33
CA ASP A 129 28.98 19.76 1.39
C ASP A 129 28.01 18.97 2.28
N ALA A 130 27.92 17.64 2.13
CA ALA A 130 26.94 16.84 2.87
C ALA A 130 27.09 16.95 4.39
N LEU A 131 28.32 17.16 4.89
CA LEU A 131 28.57 17.39 6.32
C LEU A 131 28.22 18.81 6.78
N GLN A 132 28.10 19.77 5.86
CA GLN A 132 27.72 21.14 6.17
C GLN A 132 26.19 21.29 6.17
N THR A 133 25.52 20.59 5.25
CA THR A 133 24.07 20.68 5.03
C THR A 133 23.25 19.68 5.85
N ALA A 134 23.85 18.61 6.36
CA ALA A 134 23.17 17.62 7.21
C ALA A 134 22.92 18.13 8.64
N THR A 135 21.92 17.57 9.32
CA THR A 135 21.70 17.80 10.76
C THR A 135 22.82 17.20 11.60
N GLU A 136 23.05 17.67 12.83
CA GLU A 136 24.11 17.12 13.70
C GLU A 136 23.98 15.60 13.92
N GLU A 137 22.75 15.09 14.04
CA GLU A 137 22.46 13.66 14.15
C GLU A 137 22.86 12.89 12.88
N ASP A 138 22.50 13.41 11.70
CA ASP A 138 22.80 12.78 10.41
C ASP A 138 24.31 12.87 10.09
N LYS A 139 25.01 13.92 10.54
CA LYS A 139 26.49 14.04 10.48
C LYS A 139 27.16 12.96 11.32
N LEU A 140 26.74 12.79 12.57
CA LEU A 140 27.25 11.76 13.47
C LEU A 140 26.99 10.35 12.91
N PHE A 141 25.83 10.14 12.30
CA PHE A 141 25.52 8.90 11.59
C PHE A 141 26.46 8.66 10.40
N LEU A 142 26.67 9.67 9.53
CA LEU A 142 27.56 9.54 8.37
C LEU A 142 29.01 9.26 8.79
N LEU A 143 29.50 9.94 9.82
CA LEU A 143 30.85 9.73 10.36
C LEU A 143 31.02 8.30 10.88
N LYS A 144 30.05 7.79 11.65
CA LYS A 144 30.05 6.39 12.10
C LYS A 144 29.99 5.40 10.94
N GLN A 145 29.21 5.68 9.90
CA GLN A 145 29.15 4.81 8.73
C GLN A 145 30.44 4.81 7.90
N ARG A 146 31.26 5.87 7.97
CA ARG A 146 32.59 5.93 7.32
C ARG A 146 33.67 5.13 8.06
N GLU A 147 33.45 4.76 9.31
CA GLU A 147 34.35 3.87 10.05
C GLU A 147 34.34 2.45 9.45
N LYS A 148 35.45 1.73 9.63
CA LYS A 148 35.65 0.40 9.06
C LYS A 148 34.56 -0.57 9.52
N GLY A 149 33.90 -1.24 8.56
CA GLY A 149 32.78 -2.14 8.85
C GLY A 149 31.42 -1.46 9.12
N CYS A 150 31.33 -0.15 8.87
CA CYS A 150 30.11 0.66 8.94
C CYS A 150 29.32 0.47 10.26
N PRO A 151 29.89 0.82 11.44
CA PRO A 151 29.21 0.68 12.72
C PRO A 151 27.96 1.57 12.84
N GLY A 152 26.98 1.09 13.60
CA GLY A 152 25.66 1.72 13.72
C GLY A 152 24.66 1.25 12.67
N VAL A 153 23.38 1.44 12.98
CA VAL A 153 22.24 1.20 12.08
C VAL A 153 21.40 2.47 12.08
N MET A 154 20.63 2.70 11.03
CA MET A 154 19.50 3.62 11.01
C MET A 154 18.53 3.19 12.12
N GLY A 155 18.76 3.66 13.35
CA GLY A 155 18.00 3.36 14.55
C GLY A 155 16.95 4.43 14.77
N GLY A 156 15.69 4.01 14.88
CA GLY A 156 14.54 4.88 15.08
C GLY A 156 14.47 5.50 16.48
N VAL A 157 15.01 6.70 16.61
CA VAL A 157 14.56 7.83 17.43
C VAL A 157 15.08 9.01 16.61
N ASP A 158 14.28 9.76 15.85
CA ASP A 158 13.48 10.80 16.46
C ASP A 158 12.34 11.33 15.55
N LEU A 159 11.11 10.86 15.77
CA LEU A 159 9.91 11.57 15.31
C LEU A 159 9.65 12.81 16.19
N LYS A 160 10.26 12.90 17.39
CA LYS A 160 10.11 14.07 18.27
C LYS A 160 11.06 15.19 17.85
N CYS A 161 12.32 14.93 17.48
CA CYS A 161 13.20 15.97 16.91
C CYS A 161 12.73 16.42 15.53
N VAL A 162 12.29 15.53 14.63
CA VAL A 162 11.70 15.96 13.34
C VAL A 162 10.46 16.83 13.56
N LYS A 163 9.56 16.45 14.47
CA LYS A 163 8.40 17.29 14.81
C LYS A 163 8.78 18.54 15.59
N ALA A 164 9.89 18.57 16.32
CA ALA A 164 10.36 19.74 17.07
C ALA A 164 11.06 20.75 16.15
N GLU A 165 11.84 20.25 15.20
CA GLU A 165 12.50 20.99 14.13
C GLU A 165 11.46 21.55 13.15
N GLU A 166 10.46 20.76 12.72
CA GLU A 166 9.32 21.25 11.93
C GLU A 166 8.51 22.32 12.68
N ARG A 167 8.36 22.18 14.01
CA ARG A 167 7.71 23.20 14.86
C ARG A 167 8.59 24.43 15.07
N TRP A 168 9.91 24.30 15.08
CA TRP A 168 10.86 25.41 15.20
C TRP A 168 10.98 26.17 13.87
N GLN A 169 11.10 25.47 12.75
CA GLN A 169 11.08 26.04 11.40
C GLN A 169 9.74 26.72 11.07
N LYS A 170 8.59 26.14 11.45
CA LYS A 170 7.29 26.81 11.31
C LYS A 170 7.19 28.07 12.18
N ARG A 171 7.80 28.08 13.38
CA ARG A 171 7.85 29.26 14.25
C ARG A 171 8.77 30.34 13.69
N ASN A 172 10.01 30.00 13.31
CA ASN A 172 10.94 30.94 12.68
C ASN A 172 10.40 31.48 11.35
N ALA A 173 9.75 30.66 10.51
CA ALA A 173 9.13 31.13 9.28
C ALA A 173 7.95 32.07 9.55
N SER A 174 7.12 31.77 10.55
CA SER A 174 6.00 32.65 10.96
C SER A 174 6.49 33.95 11.61
N GLU A 175 7.59 33.89 12.37
CA GLU A 175 8.22 35.03 13.04
C GLU A 175 8.97 35.91 12.06
N MET A 176 9.70 35.32 11.11
CA MET A 176 10.32 36.02 9.98
C MET A 176 9.24 36.65 9.10
N THR A 177 8.14 35.95 8.80
CA THR A 177 6.99 36.53 8.09
C THR A 177 6.34 37.67 8.87
N ARG A 178 6.23 37.58 10.20
CA ARG A 178 5.74 38.68 11.05
C ARG A 178 6.67 39.88 11.03
N LEU A 179 7.99 39.66 11.14
CA LEU A 179 9.01 40.71 11.10
C LEU A 179 9.07 41.38 9.73
N THR A 180 8.98 40.61 8.65
CA THR A 180 8.90 41.15 7.28
C THR A 180 7.61 41.91 7.05
N LYS A 181 6.47 41.46 7.62
CA LYS A 181 5.18 42.15 7.54
C LYS A 181 5.14 43.42 8.41
N PHE A 182 5.86 43.45 9.54
CA PHE A 182 6.01 44.63 10.38
C PHE A 182 6.95 45.65 9.73
N ARG A 183 8.07 45.21 9.14
CA ARG A 183 8.97 46.07 8.34
C ARG A 183 8.28 46.65 7.12
N THR A 184 7.61 45.81 6.31
CA THR A 184 6.88 46.30 5.12
C THR A 184 5.69 47.17 5.48
N SER A 185 5.02 46.97 6.63
CA SER A 185 3.96 47.88 7.08
C SER A 185 4.50 49.21 7.60
N SER A 186 5.69 49.22 8.22
CA SER A 186 6.38 50.44 8.64
C SER A 186 6.93 51.21 7.44
N GLU A 187 7.51 50.51 6.46
CA GLU A 187 7.99 51.07 5.19
C GLU A 187 6.83 51.55 4.30
N LEU A 188 5.67 50.88 4.30
CA LEU A 188 4.46 51.35 3.60
C LEU A 188 3.81 52.58 4.28
N GLU A 189 3.98 52.76 5.60
CA GLU A 189 3.53 53.97 6.29
C GLU A 189 4.47 55.15 6.01
N GLU A 190 5.79 54.93 5.96
CA GLU A 190 6.77 55.95 5.53
C GLU A 190 6.60 56.33 4.04
N LEU A 191 6.32 55.38 3.16
CA LEU A 191 6.13 55.62 1.72
C LEU A 191 4.74 56.18 1.35
N LYS A 192 3.74 56.10 2.24
CA LYS A 192 2.44 56.78 2.06
C LYS A 192 2.45 58.24 2.48
N SER A 193 3.45 58.67 3.24
CA SER A 193 3.62 60.07 3.65
C SER A 193 4.20 60.95 2.54
N LEU A 194 4.79 60.38 1.48
CA LEU A 194 5.54 61.12 0.47
C LEU A 194 5.24 60.57 -0.93
N GLY A 195 4.02 60.80 -1.42
CA GLY A 195 3.76 60.71 -2.86
C GLY A 195 4.03 62.06 -3.52
N SER A 196 4.95 62.11 -4.48
CA SER A 196 4.84 63.07 -5.60
C SER A 196 5.69 62.70 -6.82
N SER A 197 4.98 62.60 -7.95
CA SER A 197 5.37 63.13 -9.27
C SER A 197 6.28 62.33 -10.23
N THR A 198 5.70 62.09 -11.43
CA THR A 198 6.28 62.21 -12.81
C THR A 198 7.42 61.27 -13.21
N SER A 199 7.64 60.85 -14.45
CA SER A 199 6.96 60.81 -15.76
C SER A 199 7.97 60.13 -16.71
N ASP A 200 7.46 59.46 -17.74
CA ASP A 200 8.02 59.30 -19.09
C ASP A 200 9.37 58.56 -19.39
N GLU A 201 9.21 57.69 -20.41
CA GLU A 201 10.04 57.44 -21.60
C GLU A 201 11.33 56.57 -21.59
N ASP A 202 11.21 55.55 -22.45
CA ASP A 202 12.09 55.11 -23.53
C ASP A 202 13.23 54.08 -23.40
N GLU A 203 13.13 53.21 -24.42
CA GLU A 203 13.91 52.14 -25.04
C GLU A 203 15.45 52.20 -24.97
N ILE A 204 16.11 51.01 -25.00
CA ILE A 204 16.91 50.53 -26.16
C ILE A 204 17.51 49.12 -25.90
N GLU A 205 17.32 48.33 -26.96
CA GLU A 205 17.80 47.06 -27.52
C GLU A 205 19.13 46.35 -27.15
N ASP A 206 19.05 45.02 -27.38
CA ASP A 206 20.03 44.05 -27.95
C ASP A 206 21.34 43.73 -27.19
N ASN A 207 21.81 42.49 -27.05
CA ASN A 207 21.82 41.41 -28.03
C ASN A 207 22.13 40.03 -27.38
N ASP A 208 21.79 39.01 -28.15
CA ASP A 208 21.68 37.57 -27.97
C ASP A 208 22.96 36.80 -27.58
N GLN A 209 22.81 35.78 -26.72
CA GLN A 209 23.41 34.46 -26.94
C GLN A 209 22.75 33.39 -26.03
N ARG A 210 21.82 32.64 -26.63
CA ARG A 210 21.22 31.39 -26.13
C ARG A 210 22.24 30.39 -25.55
N THR A 211 21.96 29.92 -24.34
CA THR A 211 22.20 28.53 -23.91
C THR A 211 21.11 28.11 -22.91
N GLU A 212 20.38 27.06 -23.27
CA GLU A 212 19.13 26.61 -22.65
C GLU A 212 19.35 26.08 -21.21
N LYS A 213 18.79 26.82 -20.24
CA LYS A 213 18.45 26.30 -18.91
C LYS A 213 17.04 25.72 -18.98
N VAL A 214 16.91 24.44 -18.63
CA VAL A 214 15.63 23.78 -18.42
C VAL A 214 15.11 24.22 -17.06
N ASP A 215 14.29 25.27 -17.05
CA ASP A 215 13.52 25.67 -15.87
C ASP A 215 12.44 24.62 -15.59
N MET A 216 12.48 24.08 -14.37
CA MET A 216 11.41 23.28 -13.81
C MET A 216 10.16 24.15 -13.71
N VAL A 217 9.13 23.75 -14.47
CA VAL A 217 7.80 24.34 -14.46
C VAL A 217 7.29 24.49 -13.02
N THR A 218 7.31 25.74 -12.55
CA THR A 218 6.48 26.23 -11.46
C THR A 218 5.02 25.98 -11.83
N LEU A 219 4.37 25.04 -11.13
CA LEU A 219 2.92 24.94 -11.17
C LEU A 219 2.36 26.18 -10.44
N ASN A 220 2.10 27.23 -11.21
CA ASN A 220 1.29 28.36 -10.78
C ASN A 220 -0.11 27.84 -10.41
N TYR A 221 -0.34 27.63 -9.12
CA TYR A 221 -1.69 27.65 -8.58
C TYR A 221 -2.15 29.09 -8.63
N GLY A 222 -3.17 29.36 -9.45
CA GLY A 222 -3.91 30.62 -9.43
C GLY A 222 -4.45 30.94 -8.03
N PRO A 223 -5.09 32.11 -7.86
CA PRO A 223 -5.59 32.53 -6.55
C PRO A 223 -6.42 31.42 -5.90
N GLU A 224 -6.05 31.06 -4.67
CA GLU A 224 -6.76 30.08 -3.86
C GLU A 224 -8.25 30.43 -3.83
N LYS A 225 -9.09 29.66 -4.54
CA LYS A 225 -10.51 29.61 -4.21
C LYS A 225 -10.61 29.03 -2.81
N LYS A 226 -10.97 29.87 -1.83
CA LYS A 226 -11.41 29.41 -0.51
C LYS A 226 -12.36 28.22 -0.71
N MET A 227 -12.00 27.04 -0.22
CA MET A 227 -12.93 25.90 -0.21
C MET A 227 -14.21 26.34 0.51
N LYS A 228 -15.35 26.24 -0.19
CA LYS A 228 -16.66 26.44 0.44
C LYS A 228 -16.80 25.41 1.56
N LYS A 229 -17.15 25.85 2.78
CA LYS A 229 -17.58 24.93 3.84
C LYS A 229 -18.81 24.18 3.34
N TYR A 230 -18.71 22.86 3.18
CA TYR A 230 -19.86 22.03 2.80
C TYR A 230 -20.73 21.76 4.03
N THR A 231 -21.96 22.26 4.01
CA THR A 231 -23.01 21.94 4.98
C THR A 231 -23.77 20.68 4.55
N ARG A 232 -24.19 19.87 5.53
CA ARG A 232 -24.97 18.64 5.35
C ARG A 232 -26.42 18.99 5.02
N GLY A 233 -27.01 18.36 4.00
CA GLY A 233 -28.43 18.51 3.70
C GLY A 233 -29.31 17.94 4.81
N THR A 234 -30.40 18.63 5.14
CA THR A 234 -31.24 18.38 6.32
C THR A 234 -32.59 17.72 5.98
N GLU A 235 -32.95 17.62 4.70
CA GLU A 235 -34.30 17.23 4.25
C GLU A 235 -34.28 16.12 3.19
N GLU A 236 -35.27 15.21 3.24
CA GLU A 236 -35.44 14.05 2.35
C GLU A 236 -36.41 14.41 1.21
N ILE A 237 -35.91 14.48 -0.03
CA ILE A 237 -36.73 14.80 -1.23
C ILE A 237 -37.26 13.54 -1.92
N VAL A 238 -36.51 12.44 -1.89
CA VAL A 238 -36.87 11.22 -2.64
C VAL A 238 -37.90 10.42 -1.84
N ASN A 239 -39.16 10.52 -2.25
CA ASN A 239 -40.25 9.70 -1.73
C ASN A 239 -40.55 8.50 -2.65
N GLU A 240 -41.31 7.54 -2.15
CA GLU A 240 -41.65 6.29 -2.86
C GLU A 240 -42.27 6.55 -4.24
N LYS A 241 -43.08 7.60 -4.37
CA LYS A 241 -43.71 8.00 -5.63
C LYS A 241 -42.69 8.50 -6.66
N LEU A 242 -41.72 9.31 -6.24
CA LEU A 242 -40.66 9.82 -7.11
C LEU A 242 -39.73 8.68 -7.54
N PHE A 243 -39.35 7.80 -6.61
CA PHE A 243 -38.54 6.63 -6.89
C PHE A 243 -39.18 5.70 -7.94
N LEU A 244 -40.46 5.36 -7.75
CA LEU A 244 -41.21 4.52 -8.69
C LEU A 244 -41.30 5.11 -10.10
N ILE A 245 -41.38 6.43 -10.22
CA ILE A 245 -41.43 7.12 -11.53
C ILE A 245 -40.06 7.09 -12.20
N LEU A 246 -38.98 7.36 -11.46
CA LEU A 246 -37.62 7.31 -12.00
C LEU A 246 -37.27 5.89 -12.50
N ASP A 247 -37.65 4.87 -11.74
CA ASP A 247 -37.44 3.46 -12.08
C ASP A 247 -38.27 3.06 -13.33
N ARG A 248 -39.55 3.42 -13.38
CA ARG A 248 -40.41 3.18 -14.57
C ARG A 248 -39.91 3.90 -15.82
N CYS A 249 -39.30 5.07 -15.66
CA CYS A 249 -38.72 5.84 -16.75
C CYS A 249 -37.30 5.39 -17.10
N ALA A 250 -36.76 4.35 -16.43
CA ALA A 250 -35.42 3.82 -16.61
C ALA A 250 -34.33 4.92 -16.56
N ILE A 251 -34.50 5.90 -15.68
CA ILE A 251 -33.55 7.01 -15.54
C ILE A 251 -32.35 6.53 -14.72
N SER A 252 -31.15 6.76 -15.25
CA SER A 252 -29.91 6.44 -14.52
C SER A 252 -29.79 7.27 -13.23
N ASP A 253 -29.15 6.74 -12.19
CA ASP A 253 -28.94 7.47 -10.92
C ASP A 253 -28.29 8.85 -11.14
N ARG A 254 -27.39 8.93 -12.14
CA ARG A 254 -26.73 10.17 -12.53
C ARG A 254 -27.69 11.19 -13.14
N ASP A 255 -28.58 10.75 -14.01
CA ASP A 255 -29.53 11.65 -14.67
C ASP A 255 -30.69 12.00 -13.74
N ALA A 256 -31.09 11.08 -12.87
CA ALA A 256 -32.03 11.34 -11.78
C ALA A 256 -31.49 12.44 -10.86
N ALA A 257 -30.22 12.36 -10.46
CA ALA A 257 -29.57 13.40 -9.65
C ALA A 257 -29.53 14.77 -10.35
N ARG A 258 -29.28 14.80 -11.67
CA ARG A 258 -29.28 16.04 -12.46
C ARG A 258 -30.68 16.65 -12.57
N ILE A 259 -31.69 15.82 -12.86
CA ILE A 259 -33.09 16.24 -12.96
C ILE A 259 -33.56 16.80 -11.62
N ILE A 260 -33.27 16.11 -10.52
CA ILE A 260 -33.63 16.55 -9.17
C ILE A 260 -32.92 17.87 -8.85
N SER A 261 -31.61 17.99 -9.11
CA SER A 261 -30.85 19.23 -8.88
C SER A 261 -31.42 20.41 -9.67
N ALA A 262 -31.67 20.22 -10.97
CA ALA A 262 -32.26 21.24 -11.83
C ALA A 262 -33.68 21.62 -11.40
N THR A 263 -34.47 20.66 -10.92
CA THR A 263 -35.82 20.91 -10.40
C THR A 263 -35.77 21.73 -9.11
N ILE A 264 -34.88 21.39 -8.18
CA ILE A 264 -34.70 22.14 -6.92
C ILE A 264 -34.24 23.58 -7.21
N GLU A 265 -33.29 23.75 -8.12
CA GLU A 265 -32.84 25.07 -8.57
C GLU A 265 -33.97 25.88 -9.24
N SER A 266 -34.80 25.23 -10.05
CA SER A 266 -35.97 25.88 -10.69
C SER A 266 -37.03 26.33 -9.68
N LEU A 267 -37.14 25.63 -8.54
CA LEU A 267 -38.04 25.98 -7.44
C LEU A 267 -37.43 27.02 -6.48
N SER A 268 -36.28 27.62 -6.83
CA SER A 268 -35.58 28.62 -6.01
C SER A 268 -35.15 28.10 -4.62
N HIS A 269 -35.02 26.78 -4.49
CA HIS A 269 -34.50 26.14 -3.29
C HIS A 269 -32.98 25.97 -3.41
N ASP A 270 -32.26 26.09 -2.29
CA ASP A 270 -30.82 25.85 -2.26
C ASP A 270 -30.56 24.34 -2.41
N SER A 271 -30.02 23.92 -3.56
CA SER A 271 -29.69 22.52 -3.84
C SER A 271 -28.74 21.91 -2.80
N GLN A 272 -27.97 22.73 -2.07
CA GLN A 272 -27.10 22.25 -0.99
C GLN A 272 -27.86 21.77 0.26
N GLN A 273 -29.13 22.16 0.45
CA GLN A 273 -29.96 21.72 1.58
C GLN A 273 -30.50 20.29 1.44
N TYR A 274 -30.45 19.73 0.23
CA TYR A 274 -31.11 18.46 -0.11
C TYR A 274 -30.15 17.37 -0.62
N ILE A 275 -28.87 17.70 -0.79
CA ILE A 275 -27.85 16.73 -1.16
C ILE A 275 -27.50 15.89 0.08
N VAL A 276 -28.08 14.70 0.18
CA VAL A 276 -27.63 13.65 1.09
C VAL A 276 -26.44 12.94 0.43
N LYS A 277 -25.22 13.41 0.68
CA LYS A 277 -24.04 12.57 0.44
C LYS A 277 -23.88 11.58 1.59
N LEU A 278 -24.44 10.38 1.42
CA LEU A 278 -24.04 9.20 2.18
C LEU A 278 -23.21 8.31 1.25
N GLU A 279 -21.96 8.69 1.03
CA GLU A 279 -20.99 7.82 0.34
C GLU A 279 -19.74 7.68 1.20
N GLY A 280 -19.92 7.07 2.37
CA GLY A 280 -18.80 6.56 3.14
C GLY A 280 -18.41 5.19 2.61
N ALA A 281 -17.25 5.10 1.95
CA ALA A 281 -16.76 3.83 1.47
C ALA A 281 -16.11 3.02 2.61
N VAL A 282 -16.26 1.70 2.57
CA VAL A 282 -15.63 0.77 3.50
C VAL A 282 -14.48 0.08 2.78
N VAL A 283 -13.27 0.13 3.34
CA VAL A 283 -12.17 -0.69 2.84
C VAL A 283 -12.20 -2.06 3.53
N HIS A 284 -12.07 -3.12 2.76
CA HIS A 284 -12.02 -4.50 3.23
C HIS A 284 -10.67 -5.10 2.87
N TRP A 285 -10.09 -5.91 3.76
CA TRP A 285 -8.95 -6.73 3.39
C TRP A 285 -8.93 -8.10 4.03
N GLY A 286 -8.27 -9.03 3.34
CA GLY A 286 -8.10 -10.41 3.77
C GLY A 286 -6.82 -11.01 3.19
N GLY A 287 -6.00 -11.61 4.06
CA GLY A 287 -4.74 -12.24 3.69
C GLY A 287 -4.87 -13.74 3.45
N LYS A 288 -4.01 -14.28 2.60
CA LYS A 288 -3.80 -15.72 2.45
C LYS A 288 -2.41 -16.02 1.93
N LEU A 289 -1.80 -17.05 2.52
CA LEU A 289 -0.62 -17.70 1.97
C LEU A 289 -1.01 -18.50 0.72
N LEU A 290 -0.43 -18.11 -0.40
CA LEU A 290 -0.65 -18.75 -1.70
C LEU A 290 0.69 -19.09 -2.34
N PRO A 291 0.79 -20.18 -3.11
CA PRO A 291 2.02 -20.50 -3.82
C PRO A 291 2.38 -19.37 -4.78
N ASP A 292 3.67 -19.02 -4.79
CA ASP A 292 4.27 -18.06 -5.70
C ASP A 292 4.17 -18.57 -7.14
N MET A 293 4.11 -17.63 -8.08
CA MET A 293 3.95 -17.89 -9.52
C MET A 293 5.22 -18.47 -10.13
N LEU A 294 6.38 -18.08 -9.59
CA LEU A 294 7.69 -18.41 -10.13
C LEU A 294 8.42 -19.45 -9.27
N ASN A 295 8.27 -19.35 -7.96
CA ASN A 295 8.88 -20.26 -7.00
C ASN A 295 7.82 -21.16 -6.36
N LYS A 296 8.18 -22.39 -5.97
CA LYS A 296 7.27 -23.29 -5.22
C LYS A 296 7.05 -22.85 -3.76
N GLU A 297 7.42 -21.62 -3.41
CA GLU A 297 7.31 -21.10 -2.06
C GLU A 297 5.96 -20.42 -1.86
N ASN A 298 5.42 -20.47 -0.64
CA ASN A 298 4.18 -19.75 -0.34
C ASN A 298 4.49 -18.29 -0.01
N VAL A 299 3.79 -17.39 -0.67
CA VAL A 299 3.85 -15.94 -0.48
C VAL A 299 2.54 -15.42 0.09
N GLU A 300 2.63 -14.39 0.92
CA GLU A 300 1.45 -13.74 1.49
C GLU A 300 0.85 -12.79 0.46
N ARG A 301 -0.43 -12.97 0.13
CA ARG A 301 -1.19 -12.03 -0.69
C ARG A 301 -2.37 -11.50 0.10
N VAL A 302 -2.69 -10.23 -0.09
CA VAL A 302 -3.86 -9.60 0.54
C VAL A 302 -4.80 -9.13 -0.55
N ALA A 303 -6.06 -9.59 -0.49
CA ALA A 303 -7.13 -9.00 -1.27
C ALA A 303 -7.53 -7.67 -0.63
N VAL A 304 -7.55 -6.58 -1.41
CA VAL A 304 -8.02 -5.26 -0.96
C VAL A 304 -9.25 -4.89 -1.80
N LEU A 305 -10.35 -4.61 -1.12
CA LEU A 305 -11.62 -4.26 -1.76
C LEU A 305 -12.18 -2.99 -1.15
N ILE A 306 -13.02 -2.29 -1.92
CA ILE A 306 -13.84 -1.18 -1.44
C ILE A 306 -15.30 -1.58 -1.61
N SER A 307 -16.14 -1.27 -0.63
CA SER A 307 -17.59 -1.30 -0.79
C SER A 307 -18.21 0.07 -0.54
N CYS A 308 -19.27 0.37 -1.28
CA CYS A 308 -20.09 1.56 -1.13
C CYS A 308 -21.54 1.14 -1.34
N GLY A 309 -22.35 1.13 -0.28
CA GLY A 309 -23.68 0.53 -0.33
C GLY A 309 -23.63 -0.96 -0.68
N GLU A 310 -24.34 -1.35 -1.74
CA GLU A 310 -24.39 -2.75 -2.19
C GLU A 310 -23.21 -3.13 -3.10
N GLU A 311 -22.55 -2.15 -3.71
CA GLU A 311 -21.47 -2.35 -4.67
C GLU A 311 -20.16 -2.76 -4.00
N GLU A 312 -19.42 -3.65 -4.67
CA GLU A 312 -18.10 -4.12 -4.25
C GLU A 312 -17.13 -4.05 -5.42
N GLN A 313 -15.95 -3.50 -5.17
CA GLN A 313 -14.87 -3.48 -6.14
C GLN A 313 -13.60 -4.08 -5.54
N LEU A 314 -13.05 -5.11 -6.20
CA LEU A 314 -11.69 -5.56 -5.95
C LEU A 314 -10.74 -4.54 -6.55
N ILE A 315 -9.96 -3.86 -5.70
CA ILE A 315 -9.05 -2.80 -6.14
C ILE A 315 -7.61 -3.29 -6.30
N GLY A 316 -7.23 -4.36 -5.60
CA GLY A 316 -5.90 -4.94 -5.76
C GLY A 316 -5.68 -6.21 -4.96
N VAL A 317 -4.66 -6.96 -5.38
CA VAL A 317 -4.18 -8.18 -4.72
C VAL A 317 -2.66 -8.10 -4.53
N PRO A 318 -2.15 -7.12 -3.77
CA PRO A 318 -0.72 -6.94 -3.59
C PRO A 318 -0.05 -8.18 -2.97
N LEU A 319 1.13 -8.49 -3.51
CA LEU A 319 2.09 -9.40 -2.91
C LEU A 319 2.74 -8.71 -1.71
N LEU A 320 2.78 -9.38 -0.56
CA LEU A 320 3.40 -8.85 0.65
C LEU A 320 4.75 -9.52 0.92
N GLU A 321 5.73 -8.72 1.37
CA GLU A 321 7.03 -9.22 1.82
C GLU A 321 6.91 -10.09 3.09
N ASN A 322 5.92 -9.79 3.93
CA ASN A 322 5.58 -10.54 5.14
C ASN A 322 4.15 -10.20 5.60
N GLY A 323 3.59 -11.06 6.46
CA GLY A 323 2.27 -10.86 7.06
C GLY A 323 2.23 -9.90 8.26
N ALA A 324 3.18 -8.95 8.39
CA ALA A 324 3.14 -7.99 9.49
C ALA A 324 2.08 -6.90 9.24
N GLY A 325 1.45 -6.41 10.32
CA GLY A 325 0.40 -5.40 10.24
C GLY A 325 0.85 -4.11 9.55
N SER A 326 2.12 -3.73 9.68
CA SER A 326 2.71 -2.58 8.97
C SER A 326 2.77 -2.75 7.46
N THR A 327 3.04 -3.97 7.00
CA THR A 327 3.13 -4.30 5.58
C THR A 327 1.74 -4.31 4.97
N ILE A 328 0.77 -4.92 5.67
CA ILE A 328 -0.65 -4.88 5.28
C ILE A 328 -1.16 -3.45 5.18
N ALA A 329 -0.95 -2.62 6.21
CA ALA A 329 -1.44 -1.24 6.23
C ALA A 329 -0.85 -0.40 5.09
N LYS A 330 0.46 -0.50 4.83
CA LYS A 330 1.11 0.22 3.72
C LYS A 330 0.60 -0.22 2.36
N SER A 331 0.38 -1.52 2.17
CA SER A 331 -0.15 -2.05 0.91
C SER A 331 -1.59 -1.62 0.70
N VAL A 332 -2.46 -1.72 1.71
CA VAL A 332 -3.84 -1.22 1.62
C VAL A 332 -3.86 0.27 1.31
N TYR A 333 -3.06 1.08 2.00
CA TYR A 333 -2.94 2.52 1.73
C TYR A 333 -2.47 2.81 0.29
N SER A 334 -1.48 2.06 -0.22
CA SER A 334 -1.00 2.21 -1.59
C SER A 334 -2.07 1.87 -2.62
N GLU A 335 -2.82 0.78 -2.44
CA GLU A 335 -3.91 0.41 -3.35
C GLU A 335 -5.04 1.44 -3.34
N LEU A 336 -5.42 1.94 -2.16
CA LEU A 336 -6.40 3.04 -2.04
C LEU A 336 -5.93 4.32 -2.75
N GLY A 337 -4.64 4.64 -2.66
CA GLY A 337 -4.03 5.79 -3.33
C GLY A 337 -4.03 5.66 -4.85
N LYS A 338 -3.69 4.49 -5.39
CA LYS A 338 -3.75 4.21 -6.85
C LYS A 338 -5.15 4.39 -7.42
N TRP A 339 -6.17 4.09 -6.61
CA TRP A 339 -7.59 4.24 -6.97
C TRP A 339 -8.19 5.61 -6.63
N GLY A 340 -7.42 6.54 -6.07
CA GLY A 340 -7.92 7.86 -5.68
C GLY A 340 -9.05 7.80 -4.63
N ALA A 341 -9.06 6.76 -3.80
CA ALA A 341 -10.16 6.47 -2.88
C ALA A 341 -9.92 6.91 -1.43
N LEU A 342 -8.71 7.39 -1.10
CA LEU A 342 -8.28 7.70 0.27
C LEU A 342 -9.27 8.62 1.02
N ASP A 343 -9.74 9.68 0.38
CA ASP A 343 -10.63 10.66 1.02
C ASP A 343 -12.05 10.10 1.27
N LYS A 344 -12.46 9.13 0.46
CA LYS A 344 -13.81 8.53 0.48
C LYS A 344 -13.97 7.44 1.54
N ILE A 345 -12.88 6.82 1.98
CA ILE A 345 -12.94 5.75 2.99
C ILE A 345 -13.34 6.34 4.35
N GLN A 346 -14.39 5.78 4.95
CA GLN A 346 -14.90 6.18 6.27
C GLN A 346 -14.86 5.03 7.28
N ALA A 347 -14.80 3.78 6.81
CA ALA A 347 -14.74 2.61 7.65
C ALA A 347 -13.78 1.56 7.10
N MET A 348 -13.37 0.63 7.96
CA MET A 348 -12.54 -0.50 7.62
C MET A 348 -13.15 -1.80 8.14
N SER A 349 -13.15 -2.85 7.32
CA SER A 349 -13.53 -4.20 7.72
C SER A 349 -12.38 -5.18 7.57
N PHE A 350 -12.16 -5.98 8.61
CA PHE A 350 -10.97 -6.80 8.75
C PHE A 350 -11.22 -7.98 9.68
N ASP A 351 -10.40 -9.03 9.58
CA ASP A 351 -10.42 -10.16 10.50
C ASP A 351 -9.81 -9.78 11.85
N THR A 352 -10.34 -10.32 12.95
CA THR A 352 -9.96 -9.98 14.33
C THR A 352 -8.62 -10.58 14.79
N THR A 353 -7.71 -10.85 13.87
CA THR A 353 -6.36 -11.35 14.20
C THR A 353 -5.54 -10.27 14.91
N ALA A 354 -4.57 -10.68 15.72
CA ALA A 354 -3.68 -9.76 16.43
C ALA A 354 -2.86 -8.87 15.47
N VAL A 355 -2.58 -9.38 14.26
CA VAL A 355 -1.89 -8.65 13.20
C VAL A 355 -2.70 -7.43 12.73
N ASN A 356 -4.03 -7.54 12.67
CA ASN A 356 -4.90 -6.43 12.30
C ASN A 356 -5.21 -5.52 13.51
N THR A 357 -5.56 -6.13 14.64
CA THR A 357 -6.12 -5.44 15.83
C THR A 357 -5.09 -4.95 16.85
N GLY A 358 -3.81 -5.26 16.67
CA GLY A 358 -2.76 -4.90 17.63
C GLY A 358 -2.71 -3.40 17.94
N ARG A 359 -2.70 -3.05 19.23
CA ARG A 359 -2.80 -1.66 19.72
C ARG A 359 -1.71 -0.72 19.19
N ILE A 360 -0.50 -1.25 18.93
CA ILE A 360 0.68 -0.45 18.55
C ILE A 360 1.09 -0.71 17.10
N LYS A 361 1.11 -1.98 16.68
CA LYS A 361 1.58 -2.42 15.35
C LYS A 361 0.50 -3.09 14.50
N GLY A 362 -0.77 -2.99 14.91
CA GLY A 362 -1.89 -3.54 14.17
C GLY A 362 -2.13 -2.79 12.87
N ALA A 363 -2.51 -3.51 11.83
CA ALA A 363 -2.79 -2.91 10.52
C ALA A 363 -3.82 -1.78 10.60
N CYS A 364 -4.86 -1.92 11.42
CA CYS A 364 -5.91 -0.91 11.58
C CYS A 364 -5.37 0.42 12.14
N VAL A 365 -4.56 0.34 13.20
CA VAL A 365 -3.97 1.51 13.86
C VAL A 365 -3.00 2.22 12.91
N LEU A 366 -2.18 1.45 12.19
CA LEU A 366 -1.21 1.99 11.24
C LEU A 366 -1.90 2.59 10.01
N LEU A 367 -3.03 2.03 9.57
CA LEU A 367 -3.80 2.58 8.45
C LEU A 367 -4.45 3.93 8.81
N GLU A 368 -5.04 4.07 10.00
CA GLU A 368 -5.53 5.38 10.48
C GLU A 368 -4.42 6.43 10.54
N GLN A 369 -3.22 6.03 10.97
CA GLN A 369 -2.05 6.91 11.03
C GLN A 369 -1.59 7.36 9.65
N LEU A 370 -1.55 6.44 8.67
CA LEU A 370 -1.19 6.74 7.29
C LEU A 370 -2.19 7.68 6.61
N MET A 371 -3.49 7.53 6.93
CA MET A 371 -4.56 8.35 6.37
C MET A 371 -4.81 9.65 7.14
N GLU A 372 -4.15 9.84 8.28
CA GLU A 372 -4.38 10.95 9.22
C GLU A 372 -5.87 11.16 9.56
N LYS A 373 -6.64 10.07 9.55
CA LYS A 373 -8.11 10.08 9.63
C LYS A 373 -8.59 8.97 10.55
N LYS A 374 -9.58 9.30 11.37
CA LYS A 374 -10.31 8.31 12.16
C LYS A 374 -11.30 7.55 11.29
N LEU A 375 -11.23 6.23 11.38
CA LEU A 375 -12.05 5.31 10.60
C LEU A 375 -12.90 4.46 11.54
N LEU A 376 -14.10 4.10 11.09
CA LEU A 376 -14.96 3.20 11.84
C LEU A 376 -14.44 1.76 11.72
N TYR A 377 -14.28 1.08 12.86
CA TYR A 377 -13.78 -0.30 12.90
C TYR A 377 -14.97 -1.25 12.77
N LEU A 378 -14.97 -2.07 11.71
CA LEU A 378 -15.98 -3.07 11.41
C LEU A 378 -15.35 -4.48 11.48
N PRO A 379 -14.97 -4.95 12.68
CA PRO A 379 -14.34 -6.26 12.84
C PRO A 379 -15.28 -7.37 12.35
N CYS A 380 -14.70 -8.38 11.67
CA CYS A 380 -15.47 -9.45 11.06
C CYS A 380 -16.30 -10.23 12.09
N ARG A 381 -17.64 -10.12 11.98
CA ARG A 381 -18.58 -10.85 12.85
C ARG A 381 -18.44 -12.36 12.71
N HIS A 382 -18.16 -12.88 11.51
CA HIS A 382 -17.90 -14.30 11.30
C HIS A 382 -16.70 -14.78 12.12
N GLN A 383 -15.61 -14.01 12.16
CA GLN A 383 -14.43 -14.39 12.95
C GLN A 383 -14.70 -14.34 14.45
N ILE A 384 -15.47 -13.34 14.92
CA ILE A 384 -15.88 -13.24 16.32
C ILE A 384 -16.74 -14.45 16.71
N LEU A 385 -17.75 -14.78 15.90
CA LEU A 385 -18.62 -15.93 16.13
C LEU A 385 -17.84 -17.25 16.10
N GLU A 386 -16.88 -17.40 15.18
CA GLU A 386 -16.01 -18.57 15.13
C GLU A 386 -15.21 -18.73 16.44
N VAL A 387 -14.65 -17.66 16.99
CA VAL A 387 -13.92 -17.69 18.27
C VAL A 387 -14.83 -18.08 19.43
N VAL A 388 -16.05 -17.52 19.48
CA VAL A 388 -17.04 -17.86 20.51
C VAL A 388 -17.45 -19.33 20.38
N LEU A 389 -17.80 -19.78 19.18
CA LEU A 389 -18.16 -21.17 18.89
C LEU A 389 -17.02 -22.12 19.20
N ARG A 390 -15.77 -21.74 18.89
CA ARG A 390 -14.58 -22.52 19.23
C ARG A 390 -14.44 -22.69 20.75
N SER A 391 -14.68 -21.63 21.51
CA SER A 391 -14.61 -21.68 22.98
C SER A 391 -15.70 -22.59 23.57
N VAL A 392 -16.92 -22.51 23.05
CA VAL A 392 -18.03 -23.41 23.43
C VAL A 392 -17.70 -24.86 23.04
N PHE A 393 -17.16 -25.07 21.84
CA PHE A 393 -16.75 -26.38 21.35
C PHE A 393 -15.67 -26.99 22.25
N ASP A 394 -14.62 -26.23 22.56
CA ASP A 394 -13.51 -26.70 23.40
C ASP A 394 -13.99 -27.05 24.81
N ALA A 395 -14.98 -26.31 25.35
CA ALA A 395 -15.59 -26.60 26.64
C ALA A 395 -16.50 -27.85 26.60
N ALA A 396 -17.27 -28.05 25.53
CA ALA A 396 -18.25 -29.13 25.43
C ALA A 396 -17.66 -30.46 24.93
N LEU A 397 -16.69 -30.41 24.01
CA LEU A 397 -16.18 -31.56 23.26
C LEU A 397 -14.65 -31.71 23.37
N GLY A 398 -13.99 -30.81 24.10
CA GLY A 398 -12.54 -30.82 24.29
C GLY A 398 -11.78 -30.13 23.14
N LYS A 399 -10.50 -29.81 23.41
CA LYS A 399 -9.62 -29.15 22.44
C LYS A 399 -9.33 -30.06 21.26
N THR A 400 -9.47 -29.55 20.03
CA THR A 400 -9.03 -30.29 18.83
C THR A 400 -7.55 -30.01 18.54
N THR A 401 -6.80 -31.05 18.17
CA THR A 401 -5.37 -30.96 17.80
C THR A 401 -5.14 -30.77 16.29
N GLY A 402 -6.20 -30.79 15.47
CA GLY A 402 -6.10 -30.68 14.02
C GLY A 402 -7.31 -30.01 13.37
N PRO A 403 -7.21 -29.72 12.05
CA PRO A 403 -8.24 -29.03 11.28
C PRO A 403 -9.50 -29.88 11.03
N GLN A 404 -9.44 -31.18 11.33
CA GLN A 404 -10.60 -32.07 11.27
C GLN A 404 -10.72 -32.83 12.58
N SER A 405 -11.89 -32.74 13.22
CA SER A 405 -12.23 -33.57 14.37
C SER A 405 -12.69 -34.95 13.90
N ASP A 406 -12.15 -36.00 14.51
CA ASP A 406 -12.46 -37.38 14.13
C ASP A 406 -13.93 -37.73 14.38
N ILE A 407 -14.59 -37.06 15.34
CA ILE A 407 -16.04 -37.23 15.55
C ILE A 407 -16.84 -36.78 14.32
N PHE A 408 -16.43 -35.68 13.68
CA PHE A 408 -17.08 -35.18 12.48
C PHE A 408 -16.70 -35.96 11.23
N LYS A 409 -15.47 -36.50 11.14
CA LYS A 409 -15.11 -37.43 10.07
C LYS A 409 -15.97 -38.68 10.12
N LYS A 410 -16.06 -39.33 11.29
CA LYS A 410 -16.90 -40.51 11.49
C LYS A 410 -18.36 -40.21 11.18
N PHE A 411 -18.87 -39.09 11.70
CA PHE A 411 -20.23 -38.65 11.40
C PHE A 411 -20.48 -38.40 9.91
N LYS A 412 -19.53 -37.78 9.20
CA LYS A 412 -19.62 -37.55 7.75
C LYS A 412 -19.64 -38.86 6.97
N THR A 413 -18.82 -39.84 7.34
CA THR A 413 -18.79 -41.16 6.72
C THR A 413 -20.12 -41.90 6.93
N GLU A 414 -20.68 -41.83 8.15
CA GLU A 414 -21.94 -42.47 8.51
C GLU A 414 -23.20 -41.64 8.17
N TRP A 415 -23.05 -40.45 7.57
CA TRP A 415 -24.19 -39.54 7.36
C TRP A 415 -25.30 -40.15 6.48
N ASN A 416 -24.92 -41.04 5.57
CA ASN A 416 -25.84 -41.72 4.67
C ASN A 416 -26.48 -42.98 5.28
N SER A 417 -25.86 -43.58 6.31
CA SER A 417 -26.39 -44.74 7.04
C SER A 417 -27.32 -44.32 8.19
N ILE A 418 -27.29 -43.06 8.62
CA ILE A 418 -28.15 -42.52 9.67
C ILE A 418 -29.57 -42.23 9.14
N ASP A 419 -30.58 -42.79 9.81
CA ASP A 419 -31.99 -42.45 9.55
C ASP A 419 -32.34 -41.06 10.09
N LYS A 420 -32.34 -40.09 9.17
CA LYS A 420 -32.58 -38.67 9.44
C LYS A 420 -33.98 -38.38 9.97
N LYS A 421 -34.95 -39.29 9.80
CA LYS A 421 -36.32 -39.11 10.33
C LYS A 421 -36.39 -39.30 11.84
N LYS A 422 -35.40 -39.99 12.44
CA LYS A 422 -35.34 -40.24 13.89
C LYS A 422 -34.74 -39.10 14.70
N PHE A 423 -34.10 -38.13 14.05
CA PHE A 423 -33.45 -37.00 14.72
C PHE A 423 -34.17 -35.69 14.39
N LYS A 424 -34.22 -34.80 15.37
CA LYS A 424 -34.68 -33.42 15.19
C LYS A 424 -33.54 -32.48 15.55
N SER A 425 -33.54 -31.30 14.93
CA SER A 425 -32.59 -30.25 15.30
C SER A 425 -32.67 -29.97 16.80
N GLY A 426 -31.54 -29.94 17.50
CA GLY A 426 -31.47 -29.64 18.94
C GLY A 426 -32.03 -28.26 19.30
N VAL A 427 -32.12 -27.36 18.33
CA VAL A 427 -32.76 -26.03 18.47
C VAL A 427 -34.28 -26.16 18.69
N LYS A 428 -34.89 -27.29 18.29
CA LYS A 428 -36.31 -27.60 18.51
C LYS A 428 -36.58 -28.25 19.88
N ASP A 429 -35.54 -28.59 20.64
CA ASP A 429 -35.71 -29.07 22.00
C ASP A 429 -36.29 -27.95 22.87
N LYS A 430 -37.28 -28.28 23.71
CA LYS A 430 -37.98 -27.27 24.54
C LYS A 430 -37.05 -26.57 25.52
N SER A 431 -36.09 -27.28 26.13
CA SER A 431 -35.18 -26.68 27.10
C SER A 431 -34.19 -25.74 26.42
N VAL A 432 -33.73 -26.10 25.22
CA VAL A 432 -32.83 -25.26 24.41
C VAL A 432 -33.59 -24.05 23.86
N ALA A 433 -34.75 -24.27 23.26
CA ALA A 433 -35.59 -23.21 22.69
C ALA A 433 -35.99 -22.16 23.74
N SER A 434 -36.27 -22.56 24.98
CA SER A 434 -36.61 -21.64 26.08
C SER A 434 -35.46 -20.71 26.50
N LYS A 435 -34.20 -21.11 26.24
CA LYS A 435 -32.99 -20.35 26.57
C LYS A 435 -32.46 -19.51 25.40
N LEU A 436 -32.91 -19.82 24.18
CA LEU A 436 -32.57 -19.04 22.99
C LEU A 436 -33.42 -17.76 23.02
N ILE A 437 -32.76 -16.61 23.14
CA ILE A 437 -33.44 -15.31 23.12
C ILE A 437 -34.12 -15.16 21.76
N ASN A 438 -35.44 -14.96 21.77
CA ASN A 438 -36.19 -14.73 20.54
C ASN A 438 -35.77 -13.36 19.94
N PRO A 439 -35.18 -13.31 18.72
CA PRO A 439 -34.73 -12.07 18.11
C PRO A 439 -35.83 -10.99 18.04
N ASP A 440 -37.08 -11.43 17.90
CA ASP A 440 -38.25 -10.54 17.84
C ASP A 440 -38.52 -9.80 19.16
N GLN A 441 -38.14 -10.36 20.30
CA GLN A 441 -38.25 -9.67 21.60
C GLN A 441 -37.24 -8.54 21.75
N ILE A 442 -36.02 -8.70 21.23
CA ILE A 442 -35.01 -7.62 21.21
C ILE A 442 -35.43 -6.54 20.22
N SER A 443 -35.89 -6.93 19.03
CA SER A 443 -36.37 -6.00 18.00
C SER A 443 -37.47 -5.06 18.51
N LYS A 444 -38.42 -5.57 19.30
CA LYS A 444 -39.53 -4.80 19.91
C LYS A 444 -39.10 -3.72 20.91
N LEU A 445 -37.98 -3.90 21.61
CA LEU A 445 -37.48 -2.95 22.61
C LEU A 445 -36.86 -1.69 21.97
N TRP A 446 -36.36 -1.80 20.75
CA TRP A 446 -35.61 -0.73 20.07
C TRP A 446 -36.36 -0.12 18.88
N SER A 447 -37.48 -0.73 18.46
CA SER A 447 -38.22 -0.34 17.24
C SER A 447 -38.72 1.10 17.25
N ASN A 448 -38.96 1.66 18.44
CA ASN A 448 -39.49 3.02 18.62
C ASN A 448 -38.40 4.05 18.99
N ASN A 449 -37.14 3.63 19.11
CA ASN A 449 -36.06 4.54 19.48
C ASN A 449 -35.53 5.25 18.22
N GLU A 450 -35.81 6.55 18.10
CA GLU A 450 -35.45 7.35 16.92
C GLU A 450 -33.94 7.39 16.65
N LYS A 451 -33.11 7.42 17.70
CA LYS A 451 -31.63 7.36 17.57
C LYS A 451 -31.17 5.99 17.07
N TYR A 452 -31.81 4.93 17.53
CA TYR A 452 -31.56 3.57 17.05
C TYR A 452 -31.96 3.42 15.59
N LEU A 453 -33.15 3.89 15.19
CA LEU A 453 -33.60 3.83 13.80
C LEU A 453 -32.70 4.62 12.85
N LYS A 454 -32.27 5.82 13.26
CA LYS A 454 -31.28 6.63 12.51
C LYS A 454 -29.92 5.93 12.39
N SER A 455 -29.42 5.35 13.48
CA SER A 455 -28.16 4.61 13.48
C SER A 455 -28.25 3.30 12.69
N LYS A 456 -29.40 2.62 12.77
CA LYS A 456 -29.70 1.40 12.02
C LYS A 456 -29.68 1.64 10.52
N LYS A 457 -30.33 2.71 10.02
CA LYS A 457 -30.24 3.09 8.60
C LYS A 457 -28.78 3.29 8.13
N ILE A 458 -27.94 3.93 8.96
CA ILE A 458 -26.52 4.13 8.64
C ILE A 458 -25.75 2.80 8.66
N VAL A 459 -25.96 1.96 9.67
CA VAL A 459 -25.24 0.69 9.84
C VAL A 459 -25.68 -0.36 8.83
N ASP A 460 -26.97 -0.39 8.45
CA ASP A 460 -27.51 -1.30 7.44
C ASP A 460 -26.95 -0.96 6.04
N GLY A 461 -26.62 0.31 5.79
CA GLY A 461 -25.89 0.75 4.58
C GLY A 461 -24.38 0.46 4.60
N LEU A 462 -23.83 0.02 5.74
CA LEU A 462 -22.42 -0.39 5.84
C LEU A 462 -22.31 -1.90 5.69
N LYS A 463 -21.41 -2.35 4.82
CA LYS A 463 -21.11 -3.77 4.70
C LYS A 463 -20.21 -4.20 5.87
N VAL A 464 -20.83 -4.66 6.96
CA VAL A 464 -20.12 -5.01 8.21
C VAL A 464 -19.55 -6.43 8.21
N THR A 465 -19.89 -7.27 7.24
CA THR A 465 -19.33 -8.61 7.11
C THR A 465 -18.09 -8.58 6.19
N ASN A 466 -16.96 -9.08 6.67
CA ASN A 466 -15.73 -9.23 5.86
C ASN A 466 -15.86 -10.33 4.78
N ASP A 467 -17.08 -10.69 4.38
CA ASP A 467 -17.34 -11.69 3.35
C ASP A 467 -16.83 -11.21 2.00
N THR A 468 -16.84 -9.89 1.79
CA THR A 468 -16.24 -9.20 0.65
C THR A 468 -14.77 -9.58 0.49
N ALA A 469 -13.95 -9.46 1.55
CA ALA A 469 -12.56 -9.89 1.48
C ALA A 469 -12.41 -11.41 1.38
N LYS A 470 -13.26 -12.21 2.05
CA LYS A 470 -13.24 -13.67 1.92
C LYS A 470 -13.53 -14.13 0.49
N ARG A 471 -14.47 -13.49 -0.20
CA ARG A 471 -14.76 -13.72 -1.63
C ARG A 471 -13.58 -13.32 -2.51
N GLY A 472 -12.97 -12.17 -2.25
CA GLY A 472 -11.72 -11.76 -2.92
C GLY A 472 -10.62 -12.80 -2.75
N VAL A 473 -10.34 -13.23 -1.53
CA VAL A 473 -9.36 -14.28 -1.20
C VAL A 473 -9.69 -15.60 -1.92
N LYS A 474 -10.98 -15.99 -1.98
CA LYS A 474 -11.40 -17.20 -2.69
C LYS A 474 -11.16 -17.08 -4.19
N LEU A 475 -11.53 -15.96 -4.79
CA LEU A 475 -11.30 -15.68 -6.21
C LEU A 475 -9.81 -15.76 -6.54
N ILE A 476 -8.95 -15.14 -5.73
CA ILE A 476 -7.50 -15.23 -5.91
C ILE A 476 -7.05 -16.69 -5.78
N THR A 477 -7.52 -17.41 -4.78
CA THR A 477 -7.15 -18.84 -4.59
C THR A 477 -7.47 -19.66 -5.82
N ASP A 478 -8.65 -19.46 -6.42
CA ASP A 478 -9.14 -20.27 -7.54
C ASP A 478 -8.38 -19.97 -8.84
N TYR A 479 -7.99 -18.71 -9.05
CA TYR A 479 -7.30 -18.28 -10.28
C TYR A 479 -5.81 -18.02 -10.08
N ASN A 480 -5.26 -18.31 -8.90
CA ASN A 480 -3.86 -18.02 -8.57
C ASN A 480 -2.90 -18.68 -9.58
N SER A 481 -3.27 -19.87 -10.07
CA SER A 481 -2.46 -20.70 -10.97
C SER A 481 -2.82 -20.53 -12.46
N CYS A 482 -3.70 -19.59 -12.81
CA CYS A 482 -4.30 -19.52 -14.14
C CYS A 482 -3.67 -18.43 -15.04
N ILE A 483 -3.56 -18.78 -16.33
CA ILE A 483 -3.48 -17.90 -17.52
C ILE A 483 -2.19 -17.11 -17.73
N THR A 484 -1.65 -16.38 -16.75
CA THR A 484 -0.44 -15.54 -16.97
C THR A 484 0.59 -15.69 -15.85
N LYS A 485 1.87 -15.55 -16.20
CA LYS A 485 3.01 -15.52 -15.25
C LYS A 485 3.47 -14.10 -14.94
N ASP A 486 2.85 -13.10 -15.58
CA ASP A 486 3.11 -11.69 -15.34
C ASP A 486 2.20 -11.17 -14.20
N GLU A 487 2.80 -10.50 -13.21
CA GLU A 487 2.06 -10.05 -12.03
C GLU A 487 1.08 -8.91 -12.35
N GLU A 488 1.45 -7.96 -13.22
CA GLU A 488 0.57 -6.84 -13.56
C GLU A 488 -0.66 -7.31 -14.35
N GLN A 489 -0.45 -8.17 -15.35
CA GLN A 489 -1.54 -8.80 -16.10
C GLN A 489 -2.43 -9.63 -15.19
N LYS A 490 -1.87 -10.33 -14.19
CA LYS A 490 -2.64 -11.10 -13.22
C LYS A 490 -3.51 -10.21 -12.34
N GLN A 491 -3.00 -9.07 -11.86
CA GLN A 491 -3.81 -8.12 -11.09
C GLN A 491 -5.02 -7.66 -11.90
N TYR A 492 -4.78 -7.26 -13.16
CA TYR A 492 -5.83 -6.81 -14.06
C TYR A 492 -6.86 -7.91 -14.36
N LEU A 493 -6.39 -9.12 -14.64
CA LEU A 493 -7.26 -10.27 -14.89
C LEU A 493 -8.14 -10.61 -13.68
N LEU A 494 -7.59 -10.57 -12.46
CA LEU A 494 -8.35 -10.84 -11.25
C LEU A 494 -9.44 -9.79 -11.01
N GLN A 495 -9.17 -8.52 -11.32
CA GLN A 495 -10.18 -7.45 -11.27
C GLN A 495 -11.28 -7.68 -12.31
N LEU A 496 -10.92 -8.02 -13.56
CA LEU A 496 -11.89 -8.34 -14.61
C LEU A 496 -12.77 -9.55 -14.25
N ILE A 497 -12.17 -10.63 -13.74
CA ILE A 497 -12.93 -11.82 -13.33
C ILE A 497 -13.89 -11.48 -12.19
N ALA A 498 -13.47 -10.63 -11.24
CA ALA A 498 -14.34 -10.16 -10.17
C ALA A 498 -15.53 -9.37 -10.74
N GLU A 499 -15.29 -8.44 -11.66
CA GLU A 499 -16.34 -7.65 -12.32
C GLU A 499 -17.30 -8.54 -13.13
N CYS A 500 -16.77 -9.46 -13.93
CA CYS A 500 -17.59 -10.41 -14.70
C CYS A 500 -18.45 -11.30 -13.80
N ARG A 501 -17.97 -11.72 -12.62
CA ARG A 501 -18.77 -12.51 -11.67
C ARG A 501 -19.90 -11.69 -11.02
N THR A 502 -19.70 -10.39 -10.86
CA THR A 502 -20.76 -9.49 -10.38
C THR A 502 -21.81 -9.28 -11.46
N LYS A 503 -21.41 -9.08 -12.73
CA LYS A 503 -22.31 -8.91 -13.87
C LYS A 503 -23.04 -10.21 -14.25
N PHE A 504 -22.37 -11.36 -14.15
CA PHE A 504 -22.89 -12.66 -14.53
C PHE A 504 -22.91 -13.65 -13.35
N PRO A 505 -23.86 -13.51 -12.41
CA PRO A 505 -23.94 -14.40 -11.23
C PRO A 505 -24.41 -15.83 -11.57
N GLY A 506 -24.91 -16.07 -12.78
CA GLY A 506 -25.40 -17.37 -13.25
C GLY A 506 -24.64 -17.94 -14.45
N PHE A 507 -24.57 -19.27 -14.55
CA PHE A 507 -23.91 -19.99 -15.65
C PHE A 507 -24.84 -20.29 -16.85
N SER A 508 -25.89 -19.48 -17.04
CA SER A 508 -26.87 -19.75 -18.09
C SER A 508 -26.34 -19.28 -19.46
N LYS A 509 -26.74 -19.96 -20.55
CA LYS A 509 -26.39 -19.52 -21.92
C LYS A 509 -26.85 -18.08 -22.22
N ALA A 510 -27.95 -17.63 -21.61
CA ALA A 510 -28.45 -16.26 -21.73
C ALA A 510 -27.54 -15.23 -21.02
N SER A 511 -26.89 -15.64 -19.92
CA SER A 511 -25.92 -14.81 -19.19
C SER A 511 -24.58 -14.67 -19.94
N LEU A 512 -24.29 -15.54 -20.90
CA LEU A 512 -23.08 -15.51 -21.73
C LEU A 512 -23.26 -14.77 -23.06
N SER A 513 -24.49 -14.36 -23.40
CA SER A 513 -24.81 -13.61 -24.62
C SER A 513 -24.89 -12.09 -24.41
N GLU A 514 -24.72 -11.62 -23.17
CA GLU A 514 -24.61 -10.19 -22.87
C GLU A 514 -23.19 -9.69 -23.21
N PRO A 515 -23.06 -8.49 -23.81
CA PRO A 515 -21.78 -7.96 -24.25
C PRO A 515 -20.82 -7.78 -23.06
N LEU A 516 -19.56 -8.18 -23.28
CA LEU A 516 -18.52 -8.02 -22.27
C LEU A 516 -18.24 -6.52 -22.04
N PRO A 517 -17.74 -6.12 -20.85
CA PRO A 517 -17.52 -4.71 -20.50
C PRO A 517 -16.69 -3.90 -21.51
N PHE A 518 -15.87 -4.57 -22.32
CA PHE A 518 -15.01 -3.95 -23.33
C PHE A 518 -15.69 -3.64 -24.67
N GLU A 519 -16.85 -4.24 -24.96
CA GLU A 519 -17.56 -4.02 -26.23
C GLU A 519 -18.32 -2.69 -26.25
N GLN A 520 -18.57 -2.07 -25.08
CA GLN A 520 -19.25 -0.77 -24.97
C GLN A 520 -18.32 0.45 -25.15
N THR A 521 -17.00 0.25 -25.13
CA THR A 521 -16.01 1.34 -25.28
C THR A 521 -15.48 1.53 -26.70
N MET A 522 -15.98 0.74 -27.67
CA MET A 522 -15.56 0.82 -29.08
C MET A 522 -16.69 1.20 -30.05
N SER A 523 -17.76 1.85 -29.57
CA SER A 523 -18.78 2.48 -30.43
C SER A 523 -18.71 4.00 -30.39
#